data_AF-A0A6B8JW42-F1
#
_entry.id   AF-A0A6B8JW42-F1
#
_cell.length_a   1.000
_cell.length_b   1.000
_cell.length_c   1.000
_cell.angle_alpha   90.00
_cell.angle_beta   90.00
_cell.angle_gamma   90.00
#
_symmetry.space_group_name_H-M   'P 1'
#
loop_
_entity.id
_entity.type
_entity.pdbx_description
1 polymer ?
#
loop_
_entity_poly.entity_id
_entity_poly.type
_entity_poly.pdbx_seq_one_letter_code
_entity_poly.pdbx_strand_id
1 'polypeptide(L)'
;MNVVYLLPFSYFHNTRLRSGSITFHLVFEWVAAVVLAVTIGAAAPEQSIAIAGLSYLAFISLYEIGYLVNDLFAAKWEEGGRQRGPQGAGYYWVAAWFGSRIAMFLVVTMLLGLLATPEWWSFFVTLGVVFTLHNLLQDRELKVATFLWLAWLRFMAPVMFVVEDSQRMGVGLAAAMAYVGFRMFGYLDSKGLLSMPGRQRPEFRLFFFCMPLAGILALWPYDSALGYVILAAYYAVVASVGSMLIVLFSRVADN
;
A
#
# COMPACT_ATOMS: atom_id res chain seq x y z
N MET A 1 14.42 -2.25 -25.03
CA MET A 1 13.54 -2.14 -23.85
C MET A 1 14.33 -1.56 -22.68
N ASN A 2 13.71 -0.76 -21.80
CA ASN A 2 14.45 -0.09 -20.72
C ASN A 2 14.97 -1.12 -19.69
N VAL A 3 16.29 -1.30 -19.64
CA VAL A 3 16.98 -2.24 -18.73
C VAL A 3 16.78 -1.84 -17.27
N VAL A 4 16.56 -0.54 -16.98
CA VAL A 4 16.32 -0.04 -15.62
C VAL A 4 15.18 -0.78 -14.94
N TYR A 5 14.13 -1.15 -15.68
CA TYR A 5 12.98 -1.89 -15.16
C TYR A 5 13.33 -3.29 -14.66
N LEU A 6 14.50 -3.85 -14.96
CA LEU A 6 14.95 -5.12 -14.37
C LEU A 6 15.36 -4.98 -12.90
N LEU A 7 15.60 -3.77 -12.40
CA LEU A 7 15.83 -3.54 -10.98
C LEU A 7 14.47 -3.58 -10.23
N PRO A 8 14.33 -4.35 -9.14
CA PRO A 8 13.15 -4.28 -8.28
C PRO A 8 12.84 -2.84 -7.86
N PHE A 9 11.57 -2.52 -7.64
CA PHE A 9 11.04 -1.18 -7.29
C PHE A 9 11.11 -0.12 -8.42
N SER A 10 12.05 -0.22 -9.34
CA SER A 10 12.20 0.77 -10.42
C SER A 10 10.96 0.85 -11.32
N TYR A 11 10.28 -0.27 -11.56
CA TYR A 11 9.08 -0.30 -12.40
C TYR A 11 7.91 0.39 -11.68
N PHE A 12 7.72 0.11 -10.39
CA PHE A 12 6.75 0.79 -9.54
C PHE A 12 6.99 2.30 -9.51
N HIS A 13 8.24 2.71 -9.27
CA HIS A 13 8.63 4.12 -9.26
C HIS A 13 8.24 4.82 -10.57
N ASN A 14 8.64 4.25 -11.70
CA ASN A 14 8.46 4.90 -13.01
C ASN A 14 7.02 4.86 -13.54
N THR A 15 6.17 3.93 -13.08
CA THR A 15 4.80 3.73 -13.61
C THR A 15 3.68 4.10 -12.65
N ARG A 16 3.94 4.12 -11.33
CA ARG A 16 2.92 4.34 -10.29
C ARG A 16 3.17 5.58 -9.42
N LEU A 17 4.42 6.00 -9.22
CA LEU A 17 4.78 7.17 -8.40
C LEU A 17 4.78 8.51 -9.19
N ARG A 18 3.81 8.74 -10.09
CA ARG A 18 3.72 9.99 -10.87
C ARG A 18 2.74 11.01 -10.26
N SER A 19 3.01 12.30 -10.44
CA SER A 19 2.10 13.43 -10.22
C SER A 19 1.45 13.48 -8.82
N GLY A 20 2.25 13.73 -7.78
CA GLY A 20 1.77 13.90 -6.40
C GLY A 20 1.41 12.62 -5.65
N SER A 21 1.35 11.46 -6.32
CA SER A 21 1.11 10.18 -5.64
C SER A 21 2.25 9.79 -4.71
N ILE A 22 3.49 10.23 -4.98
CA ILE A 22 4.65 9.96 -4.14
C ILE A 22 4.47 10.49 -2.71
N THR A 23 3.92 11.68 -2.54
CA THR A 23 3.66 12.26 -1.22
C THR A 23 2.66 11.42 -0.44
N PHE A 24 1.61 10.93 -1.11
CA PHE A 24 0.65 10.03 -0.48
C PHE A 24 1.32 8.72 -0.04
N HIS A 25 2.11 8.08 -0.90
CA HIS A 25 2.84 6.85 -0.54
C HIS A 25 3.83 7.08 0.60
N LEU A 26 4.64 8.15 0.52
CA LEU A 26 5.60 8.50 1.55
C LEU A 26 4.92 8.68 2.91
N VAL A 27 3.88 9.51 2.97
CA VAL A 27 3.25 9.88 4.24
C VAL A 27 2.33 8.78 4.77
N PHE A 28 1.44 8.24 3.93
CA PHE A 28 0.40 7.31 4.40
C PHE A 28 0.84 5.84 4.43
N GLU A 29 1.92 5.48 3.72
CA GLU A 29 2.45 4.10 3.73
C GLU A 29 3.79 4.03 4.46
N TRP A 30 4.82 4.72 3.96
CA TRP A 30 6.19 4.47 4.43
C TRP A 30 6.48 5.09 5.79
N VAL A 31 6.16 6.37 5.98
CA VAL A 31 6.34 7.03 7.30
C VAL A 31 5.41 6.40 8.33
N ALA A 32 4.17 6.07 7.96
CA ALA A 32 3.25 5.34 8.84
C ALA A 32 3.85 4.00 9.31
N ALA A 33 4.41 3.21 8.39
CA ALA A 33 5.06 1.95 8.73
C ALA A 33 6.30 2.15 9.62
N VAL A 34 7.10 3.19 9.38
CA VAL A 34 8.25 3.54 10.25
C VAL A 34 7.78 3.91 11.65
N VAL A 35 6.74 4.74 11.78
CA VAL A 35 6.15 5.09 13.08
C VAL A 35 5.75 3.82 13.83
N LEU A 36 4.97 2.94 13.20
CA LEU A 36 4.53 1.69 13.82
C LEU A 36 5.70 0.78 14.20
N ALA A 37 6.69 0.61 13.33
CA ALA A 37 7.87 -0.19 13.60
C ALA A 37 8.69 0.34 14.78
N VAL A 38 8.82 1.66 14.92
CA VAL A 38 9.57 2.28 16.02
C VAL A 38 8.80 2.23 17.33
N THR A 39 7.48 2.41 17.31
CA THR A 39 6.69 2.55 18.55
C THR A 39 6.22 1.23 19.13
N ILE A 40 5.90 0.25 18.28
CA ILE A 40 5.30 -1.02 18.66
C ILE A 40 5.92 -2.21 17.90
N GLY A 41 7.16 -2.03 17.42
CA GLY A 41 7.96 -3.12 16.87
C GLY A 41 8.47 -4.04 17.98
N ALA A 42 8.53 -5.34 17.71
CA ALA A 42 9.01 -6.34 18.66
C ALA A 42 10.55 -6.33 18.87
N ALA A 43 11.28 -5.47 18.14
CA ALA A 43 12.73 -5.34 18.18
C ALA A 43 13.17 -3.89 18.39
N ALA A 44 14.47 -3.68 18.60
CA ALA A 44 15.06 -2.34 18.71
C ALA A 44 14.69 -1.46 17.50
N PRO A 45 14.49 -0.14 17.65
CA PRO A 45 13.98 0.73 16.59
C PRO A 45 14.70 0.61 15.25
N GLU A 46 16.03 0.55 15.24
CA GLU A 46 16.85 0.45 14.03
C GLU A 46 16.62 -0.88 13.31
N GLN A 47 16.55 -1.97 14.09
CA GLN A 47 16.26 -3.30 13.58
C GLN A 47 14.82 -3.38 13.04
N SER A 48 13.86 -2.79 13.74
CA SER A 48 12.45 -2.77 13.32
C SER A 48 12.28 -2.00 12.01
N ILE A 49 12.95 -0.85 11.86
CA ILE A 49 12.99 -0.11 10.59
C ILE A 49 13.60 -0.96 9.47
N ALA A 50 14.71 -1.66 9.74
CA ALA A 50 15.36 -2.52 8.76
C ALA A 50 14.45 -3.69 8.32
N ILE A 51 13.79 -4.36 9.28
CA ILE A 51 12.82 -5.44 9.00
C ILE A 51 11.65 -4.89 8.19
N ALA A 52 11.10 -3.73 8.54
CA ALA A 52 10.01 -3.09 7.81
C ALA A 52 10.40 -2.77 6.36
N GLY A 53 11.59 -2.21 6.16
CA GLY A 53 12.13 -1.88 4.83
C GLY A 53 12.39 -3.13 3.97
N LEU A 54 12.99 -4.17 4.55
CA LEU A 54 13.19 -5.45 3.88
C LEU A 54 11.86 -6.12 3.55
N SER A 55 10.90 -6.15 4.48
CA SER A 55 9.56 -6.69 4.24
C SER A 55 8.83 -5.96 3.12
N TYR A 56 8.96 -4.63 3.04
CA TYR A 56 8.46 -3.84 1.92
C TYR A 56 9.15 -4.21 0.60
N LEU A 57 10.47 -4.45 0.61
CA LEU A 57 11.23 -4.85 -0.58
C LEU A 57 10.81 -6.23 -1.09
N ALA A 58 10.61 -7.21 -0.20
CA ALA A 58 10.04 -8.51 -0.55
C ALA A 58 8.65 -8.35 -1.16
N PHE A 59 7.80 -7.55 -0.52
CA PHE A 59 6.47 -7.25 -1.01
C PHE A 59 6.47 -6.61 -2.39
N ILE A 60 7.20 -5.51 -2.58
CA ILE A 60 7.17 -4.80 -3.86
C ILE A 60 7.76 -5.65 -4.97
N SER A 61 8.71 -6.54 -4.67
CA SER A 61 9.25 -7.49 -5.64
C SER A 61 8.14 -8.41 -6.20
N LEU A 62 7.31 -9.01 -5.34
CA LEU A 62 6.20 -9.82 -5.83
C LEU A 62 5.04 -8.98 -6.40
N TYR A 63 4.73 -7.85 -5.77
CA TYR A 63 3.64 -6.97 -6.18
C TYR A 63 3.85 -6.38 -7.58
N GLU A 64 5.10 -6.08 -7.94
CA GLU A 64 5.44 -5.64 -9.29
C GLU A 64 5.10 -6.70 -10.34
N ILE A 65 5.20 -8.00 -10.02
CA ILE A 65 4.88 -9.08 -10.98
C ILE A 65 3.42 -8.95 -11.38
N GLY A 66 2.56 -8.78 -10.38
CA GLY A 66 1.15 -8.54 -10.60
C GLY A 66 0.89 -7.28 -11.44
N TYR A 67 1.67 -6.21 -11.24
CA TYR A 67 1.56 -5.01 -12.10
C TYR A 67 1.95 -5.26 -13.55
N LEU A 68 3.02 -6.02 -13.80
CA LEU A 68 3.43 -6.33 -15.16
C LEU A 68 2.35 -7.18 -15.86
N VAL A 69 1.82 -8.19 -15.15
CA VAL A 69 0.73 -9.03 -15.67
C VAL A 69 -0.51 -8.19 -15.98
N ASN A 70 -0.87 -7.27 -15.08
CA ASN A 70 -1.98 -6.34 -15.31
C ASN A 70 -1.76 -5.52 -16.59
N ASP A 71 -0.57 -4.95 -16.75
CA ASP A 71 -0.26 -4.05 -17.86
C ASP A 71 -0.09 -4.76 -19.21
N LEU A 72 0.39 -6.01 -19.23
CA LEU A 72 0.60 -6.79 -20.45
C LEU A 72 -0.65 -7.54 -20.92
N PHE A 73 -1.51 -7.96 -19.99
CA PHE A 73 -2.65 -8.81 -20.26
C PHE A 73 -3.97 -8.14 -19.89
N ALA A 74 -4.22 -7.89 -18.61
CA ALA A 74 -5.55 -7.45 -18.13
C ALA A 74 -5.98 -6.12 -18.76
N ALA A 75 -5.07 -5.15 -18.84
CA ALA A 75 -5.33 -3.81 -19.38
C ALA A 75 -5.73 -3.79 -20.87
N LYS A 76 -5.50 -4.87 -21.62
CA LYS A 76 -5.94 -4.99 -23.02
C LYS A 76 -7.41 -5.37 -23.16
N TRP A 77 -7.96 -6.04 -22.15
CA TRP A 77 -9.33 -6.53 -22.13
C TRP A 77 -10.25 -5.63 -21.30
N GLU A 78 -9.68 -4.73 -20.49
CA GLU A 78 -10.43 -3.72 -19.76
C GLU A 78 -10.73 -2.49 -20.63
N GLU A 79 -11.99 -2.10 -20.76
CA GLU A 79 -12.33 -0.79 -21.28
C GLU A 79 -11.74 0.29 -20.33
N GLY A 80 -11.00 1.25 -20.90
CA GLY A 80 -10.25 2.26 -20.14
C GLY A 80 -8.98 1.74 -19.45
N GLY A 81 -8.52 0.53 -19.78
CA GLY A 81 -7.30 -0.06 -19.25
C GLY A 81 -6.06 0.81 -19.52
N ARG A 82 -5.35 1.22 -18.46
CA ARG A 82 -4.15 2.07 -18.59
C ARG A 82 -2.92 1.23 -18.87
N GLN A 83 -2.42 1.29 -20.09
CA GLN A 83 -1.18 0.64 -20.50
C GLN A 83 0.04 1.50 -20.10
N ARG A 84 0.71 1.17 -18.98
CA ARG A 84 1.86 1.96 -18.47
C ARG A 84 3.21 1.25 -18.63
N GLY A 85 3.19 -0.07 -18.73
CA GLY A 85 4.36 -0.92 -18.92
C GLY A 85 4.83 -1.05 -20.38
N PRO A 86 5.91 -1.82 -20.60
CA PRO A 86 6.51 -2.02 -21.92
C PRO A 86 5.64 -2.93 -22.81
N GLN A 87 4.67 -2.32 -23.50
CA GLN A 87 3.83 -3.01 -24.49
C GLN A 87 4.74 -3.52 -25.62
N GLY A 88 4.79 -4.84 -25.84
CA GLY A 88 5.72 -5.47 -26.80
C GLY A 88 7.01 -6.02 -26.18
N ALA A 89 7.03 -6.22 -24.86
CA ALA A 89 8.11 -6.92 -24.19
C ALA A 89 8.33 -8.33 -24.76
N GLY A 90 9.56 -8.62 -25.20
CA GLY A 90 9.94 -9.96 -25.65
C GLY A 90 9.99 -10.96 -24.49
N TYR A 91 9.79 -12.25 -24.80
CA TYR A 91 9.74 -13.33 -23.80
C TYR A 91 10.95 -13.35 -22.86
N TYR A 92 12.17 -13.25 -23.40
CA TYR A 92 13.39 -13.26 -22.59
C TYR A 92 13.47 -12.10 -21.60
N TRP A 93 12.97 -10.92 -21.98
CA TRP A 93 12.93 -9.79 -21.06
C TRP A 93 11.92 -10.03 -19.95
N VAL A 94 10.73 -10.55 -20.27
CA VAL A 94 9.71 -10.88 -19.26
C VAL A 94 10.23 -11.93 -18.29
N ALA A 95 10.92 -12.95 -18.79
CA ALA A 95 11.53 -13.99 -17.97
C ALA A 95 12.63 -13.42 -17.06
N ALA A 96 13.55 -12.61 -17.58
CA ALA A 96 14.60 -11.96 -16.77
C ALA A 96 14.00 -11.02 -15.72
N TRP A 97 12.97 -10.26 -16.11
CA TRP A 97 12.24 -9.37 -15.23
C TRP A 97 11.59 -10.16 -14.09
N PHE A 98 10.85 -11.23 -14.38
CA PHE A 98 10.24 -12.09 -13.36
C PHE A 98 11.29 -12.74 -12.45
N GLY A 99 12.34 -13.30 -13.03
CA GLY A 99 13.45 -13.93 -12.31
C GLY A 99 14.12 -12.99 -11.30
N SER A 100 14.37 -11.73 -11.69
CA SER A 100 14.95 -10.73 -10.79
C SER A 100 14.10 -10.45 -9.54
N ARG A 101 12.77 -10.51 -9.66
CA ARG A 101 11.83 -10.25 -8.54
C ARG A 101 11.78 -11.44 -7.59
N ILE A 102 11.68 -12.65 -8.14
CA ILE A 102 11.72 -13.88 -7.34
C ILE A 102 13.06 -13.99 -6.62
N ALA A 103 14.17 -13.72 -7.30
CA ALA A 103 15.49 -13.71 -6.69
C ALA A 103 15.58 -12.70 -5.53
N MET A 104 15.12 -11.46 -5.73
CA MET A 104 15.11 -10.45 -4.66
C MET A 104 14.22 -10.88 -3.47
N PHE A 105 13.02 -11.40 -3.74
CA PHE A 105 12.13 -11.92 -2.70
C PHE A 105 12.80 -13.03 -1.88
N LEU A 106 13.47 -13.98 -2.53
CA LEU A 106 14.17 -15.08 -1.87
C LEU A 106 15.39 -14.58 -1.07
N VAL A 107 16.17 -13.64 -1.63
CA VAL A 107 17.29 -13.00 -0.92
C VAL A 107 16.80 -12.34 0.36
N VAL A 108 15.74 -11.53 0.29
CA VAL A 108 15.16 -10.89 1.48
C VAL A 108 14.64 -11.93 2.47
N THR A 109 13.95 -12.98 2.00
CA THR A 109 13.43 -14.06 2.86
C THR A 109 14.57 -14.75 3.63
N MET A 110 15.71 -15.00 2.97
CA MET A 110 16.91 -15.57 3.61
C MET A 110 17.55 -14.60 4.59
N LEU A 111 17.71 -13.32 4.22
CA LEU A 111 18.30 -12.29 5.08
C LEU A 111 17.50 -12.09 6.38
N LEU A 112 16.17 -12.20 6.32
CA LEU A 112 15.29 -12.12 7.48
C LEU A 112 15.15 -13.45 8.26
N GLY A 113 15.68 -14.56 7.73
CA GLY A 113 15.55 -15.88 8.36
C GLY A 113 14.14 -16.46 8.33
N LEU A 114 13.29 -16.06 7.38
CA LEU A 114 11.86 -16.39 7.35
C LEU A 114 11.51 -17.59 6.46
N LEU A 115 12.51 -18.35 5.99
CA LEU A 115 12.30 -19.51 5.12
C LEU A 115 11.37 -20.56 5.73
N ALA A 116 11.46 -20.80 7.04
CA ALA A 116 10.68 -21.81 7.74
C ALA A 116 9.43 -21.24 8.44
N THR A 117 9.10 -19.96 8.23
CA THR A 117 8.02 -19.26 8.92
C THR A 117 6.72 -19.36 8.12
N PRO A 118 5.69 -20.13 8.58
CA PRO A 118 4.46 -20.33 7.81
C PRO A 118 3.68 -19.04 7.56
N GLU A 119 3.72 -18.08 8.49
CA GLU A 119 3.04 -16.79 8.40
C GLU A 119 3.57 -15.96 7.22
N TRP A 120 4.90 -16.00 6.98
CA TRP A 120 5.55 -15.32 5.85
C TRP A 120 5.00 -15.84 4.53
N TRP A 121 5.03 -17.16 4.34
CA TRP A 121 4.53 -17.80 3.13
C TRP A 121 3.02 -17.63 2.97
N SER A 122 2.24 -17.76 4.03
CA SER A 122 0.79 -17.59 4.00
C SER A 122 0.40 -16.18 3.55
N PHE A 123 1.09 -15.15 4.03
CA PHE A 123 0.88 -13.77 3.62
C PHE A 123 1.16 -13.58 2.12
N PHE A 124 2.29 -14.08 1.62
CA PHE A 124 2.67 -13.90 0.21
C PHE A 124 1.90 -14.81 -0.76
N VAL A 125 1.46 -15.99 -0.32
CA VAL A 125 0.50 -16.81 -1.07
C VAL A 125 -0.84 -16.08 -1.17
N THR A 126 -1.33 -15.49 -0.07
CA THR A 126 -2.55 -14.68 -0.08
C THR A 126 -2.42 -13.51 -1.05
N LEU A 127 -1.28 -12.80 -1.04
CA LEU A 127 -1.00 -11.76 -2.03
C LEU A 127 -1.07 -12.31 -3.45
N GLY A 128 -0.41 -13.43 -3.74
CA GLY A 128 -0.44 -14.08 -5.06
C GLY A 128 -1.86 -14.41 -5.51
N VAL A 129 -2.67 -15.02 -4.64
CA VAL A 129 -4.06 -15.38 -4.92
C VAL A 129 -4.90 -14.15 -5.21
N VAL A 130 -4.90 -13.14 -4.32
CA VAL A 130 -5.71 -11.93 -4.49
C VAL A 130 -5.30 -11.17 -5.76
N PHE A 131 -4.01 -11.07 -6.04
CA PHE A 131 -3.54 -10.39 -7.25
C PHE A 131 -3.92 -11.15 -8.52
N THR A 132 -3.81 -12.48 -8.50
CA THR A 132 -4.24 -13.32 -9.61
C THR A 132 -5.73 -13.13 -9.87
N LEU A 133 -6.58 -13.19 -8.84
CA LEU A 133 -8.00 -12.92 -8.95
C LEU A 133 -8.27 -11.50 -9.50
N HIS A 134 -7.56 -10.49 -8.98
CA HIS A 134 -7.69 -9.11 -9.47
C HIS A 134 -7.41 -8.98 -10.97
N ASN A 135 -6.43 -9.73 -11.48
CA ASN A 135 -6.04 -9.70 -12.90
C ASN A 135 -6.94 -10.58 -13.79
N LEU A 136 -7.51 -11.66 -13.27
CA LEU A 136 -8.35 -12.60 -14.03
C LEU A 136 -9.82 -12.19 -14.12
N LEU A 137 -10.35 -11.56 -13.07
CA LEU A 137 -11.74 -11.08 -13.09
C LEU A 137 -11.92 -10.10 -14.25
N GLN A 138 -13.08 -10.13 -14.90
CA GLN A 138 -13.45 -9.16 -15.94
C GLN A 138 -14.42 -8.11 -15.40
N ASP A 139 -15.30 -8.55 -14.49
CA ASP A 139 -16.25 -7.70 -13.80
C ASP A 139 -15.55 -6.63 -12.94
N ARG A 140 -15.89 -5.37 -13.20
CA ARG A 140 -15.28 -4.21 -12.54
C ARG A 140 -15.66 -4.10 -11.07
N GLU A 141 -16.87 -4.54 -10.70
CA GLU A 141 -17.38 -4.50 -9.33
C GLU A 141 -16.71 -5.59 -8.49
N LEU A 142 -16.53 -6.80 -9.03
CA LEU A 142 -15.78 -7.86 -8.34
C LEU A 142 -14.31 -7.46 -8.11
N LYS A 143 -13.73 -6.66 -9.01
CA LYS A 143 -12.38 -6.09 -8.82
C LYS A 143 -12.28 -5.12 -7.67
N VAL A 144 -13.39 -4.51 -7.22
CA VAL A 144 -13.39 -3.64 -6.03
C VAL A 144 -13.00 -4.44 -4.79
N ALA A 145 -13.57 -5.64 -4.63
CA ALA A 145 -13.28 -6.50 -3.49
C ALA A 145 -11.81 -6.95 -3.48
N THR A 146 -11.26 -7.35 -4.63
CA THR A 146 -9.84 -7.71 -4.72
C THR A 146 -8.91 -6.50 -4.56
N PHE A 147 -9.31 -5.31 -5.05
CA PHE A 147 -8.56 -4.08 -4.82
C PHE A 147 -8.47 -3.71 -3.33
N LEU A 148 -9.57 -3.87 -2.58
CA LEU A 148 -9.58 -3.65 -1.14
C LEU A 148 -8.53 -4.50 -0.44
N TRP A 149 -8.47 -5.80 -0.76
CA TRP A 149 -7.45 -6.71 -0.23
C TRP A 149 -6.04 -6.34 -0.68
N LEU A 150 -5.85 -5.98 -1.95
CA LEU A 150 -4.53 -5.54 -2.45
C LEU A 150 -4.02 -4.28 -1.75
N ALA A 151 -4.91 -3.31 -1.49
CA ALA A 151 -4.58 -2.12 -0.73
C ALA A 151 -4.25 -2.47 0.73
N TRP A 152 -5.02 -3.35 1.36
CA TRP A 152 -4.76 -3.80 2.73
C TRP A 152 -3.41 -4.52 2.84
N LEU A 153 -3.15 -5.52 1.99
CA LEU A 153 -1.89 -6.26 1.94
C LEU A 153 -0.69 -5.34 1.68
N ARG A 154 -0.87 -4.33 0.82
CA ARG A 154 0.16 -3.34 0.55
C ARG A 154 0.57 -2.53 1.77
N PHE A 155 -0.41 -2.10 2.56
CA PHE A 155 -0.11 -1.38 3.80
C PHE A 155 0.49 -2.32 4.85
N MET A 156 -0.07 -3.52 4.99
CA MET A 156 0.32 -4.45 6.04
C MET A 156 1.67 -5.11 5.81
N ALA A 157 2.11 -5.31 4.57
CA ALA A 157 3.37 -6.00 4.29
C ALA A 157 4.60 -5.48 5.06
N PRO A 158 4.91 -4.16 5.09
CA PRO A 158 6.02 -3.64 5.89
C PRO A 158 5.81 -3.72 7.40
N VAL A 159 4.59 -3.99 7.87
CA VAL A 159 4.22 -3.89 9.29
C VAL A 159 4.00 -5.27 9.92
N MET A 160 3.48 -6.23 9.14
CA MET A 160 3.05 -7.56 9.58
C MET A 160 4.15 -8.35 10.29
N PHE A 161 5.39 -8.20 9.84
CA PHE A 161 6.53 -9.00 10.33
C PHE A 161 7.43 -8.25 11.32
N VAL A 162 7.10 -7.01 11.66
CA VAL A 162 7.87 -6.19 12.61
C VAL A 162 7.06 -5.82 13.85
N VAL A 163 5.77 -5.51 13.67
CA VAL A 163 4.89 -5.15 14.77
C VAL A 163 4.53 -6.37 15.61
N GLU A 164 4.45 -6.15 16.92
CA GLU A 164 4.00 -7.14 17.90
C GLU A 164 2.69 -7.80 17.48
N ASP A 165 2.59 -9.12 17.66
CA ASP A 165 1.45 -9.91 17.20
C ASP A 165 0.11 -9.42 17.76
N SER A 166 0.10 -9.06 19.04
CA SER A 166 -1.05 -8.50 19.76
C SER A 166 -1.61 -7.21 19.13
N GLN A 167 -0.77 -6.47 18.40
CA GLN A 167 -1.13 -5.16 17.82
C GLN A 167 -1.53 -5.24 16.34
N ARG A 168 -1.23 -6.35 15.64
CA ARG A 168 -1.43 -6.49 14.18
C ARG A 168 -2.89 -6.31 13.77
N MET A 169 -3.83 -6.83 14.58
CA MET A 169 -5.26 -6.67 14.31
C MET A 169 -5.70 -5.21 14.45
N GLY A 170 -5.24 -4.51 15.48
CA GLY A 170 -5.53 -3.09 15.69
C GLY A 170 -5.00 -2.23 14.54
N VAL A 171 -3.76 -2.46 14.12
CA VAL A 171 -3.16 -1.81 12.94
C VAL A 171 -3.97 -2.12 11.69
N GLY A 172 -4.30 -3.40 11.45
CA GLY A 172 -5.06 -3.85 10.29
C GLY A 172 -6.45 -3.19 10.20
N LEU A 173 -7.12 -3.01 11.34
CA LEU A 173 -8.42 -2.33 11.41
C LEU A 173 -8.29 -0.83 11.12
N ALA A 174 -7.33 -0.13 11.73
CA ALA A 174 -7.09 1.30 11.47
C ALA A 174 -6.71 1.54 10.00
N ALA A 175 -5.84 0.68 9.43
CA ALA A 175 -5.47 0.71 8.03
C ALA A 175 -6.68 0.49 7.11
N ALA A 176 -7.56 -0.47 7.44
CA ALA A 176 -8.76 -0.74 6.68
C ALA A 176 -9.71 0.48 6.64
N MET A 177 -9.98 1.09 7.81
CA MET A 177 -10.91 2.22 7.93
C MET A 177 -10.38 3.48 7.25
N ALA A 178 -9.10 3.80 7.44
CA ALA A 178 -8.49 5.02 6.95
C ALA A 178 -7.85 4.83 5.57
N TYR A 179 -6.72 4.13 5.52
CA TYR A 179 -5.91 4.03 4.31
C TYR A 179 -6.65 3.30 3.17
N VAL A 180 -7.16 2.09 3.44
CA VAL A 180 -7.81 1.27 2.42
C VAL A 180 -9.12 1.90 1.98
N GLY A 181 -9.96 2.36 2.93
CA GLY A 181 -11.20 3.07 2.63
C GLY A 181 -10.98 4.27 1.72
N PHE A 182 -10.02 5.15 2.03
CA PHE A 182 -9.72 6.31 1.20
C PHE A 182 -9.24 5.92 -0.20
N ARG A 183 -8.36 4.92 -0.29
CA ARG A 183 -7.88 4.39 -1.56
C ARG A 183 -8.99 3.76 -2.39
N MET A 184 -9.95 3.08 -1.75
CA MET A 184 -11.09 2.45 -2.41
C MET A 184 -11.97 3.50 -3.10
N PHE A 185 -12.24 4.64 -2.47
CA PHE A 185 -12.94 5.73 -3.14
C PHE A 185 -12.21 6.22 -4.38
N GLY A 186 -10.89 6.35 -4.32
CA GLY A 186 -10.08 6.72 -5.48
C GLY A 186 -10.11 5.67 -6.60
N TYR A 187 -10.16 4.39 -6.24
CA TYR A 187 -10.27 3.30 -7.19
C TYR A 187 -11.63 3.30 -7.89
N LEU A 188 -12.73 3.34 -7.13
CA LEU A 188 -14.11 3.36 -7.64
C LEU A 188 -14.34 4.53 -8.59
N ASP A 189 -13.89 5.73 -8.20
CA ASP A 189 -13.93 6.95 -9.02
C ASP A 189 -13.14 6.77 -10.33
N SER A 190 -11.92 6.22 -10.24
CA SER A 190 -11.10 5.96 -11.45
C SER A 190 -11.67 4.91 -12.40
N LYS A 191 -12.62 4.10 -11.93
CA LYS A 191 -13.31 3.06 -12.71
C LYS A 191 -14.73 3.47 -13.12
N GLY A 192 -15.15 4.70 -12.79
CA GLY A 192 -16.49 5.20 -13.12
C GLY A 192 -17.61 4.53 -12.32
N LEU A 193 -17.29 3.83 -11.23
CA LEU A 193 -18.26 3.12 -10.39
C LEU A 193 -18.86 4.02 -9.29
N LEU A 194 -18.25 5.18 -9.05
CA LEU A 194 -18.66 6.10 -8.00
C LEU A 194 -18.25 7.53 -8.38
N SER A 195 -19.19 8.47 -8.40
CA SER A 195 -18.87 9.90 -8.59
C SER A 195 -18.87 10.62 -7.24
N MET A 196 -17.70 11.01 -6.77
CA MET A 196 -17.52 11.74 -5.51
C MET A 196 -16.56 12.92 -5.67
N PRO A 197 -16.93 13.98 -6.41
CA PRO A 197 -16.05 15.13 -6.66
C PRO A 197 -15.60 15.82 -5.37
N GLY A 198 -16.45 15.82 -4.33
CA GLY A 198 -16.15 16.40 -3.03
C GLY A 198 -15.01 15.73 -2.26
N ARG A 199 -14.55 14.52 -2.66
CA ARG A 199 -13.46 13.78 -2.03
C ARG A 199 -12.12 14.53 -2.05
N GLN A 200 -11.91 15.36 -3.06
CA GLN A 200 -10.66 16.09 -3.23
C GLN A 200 -10.58 17.32 -2.32
N ARG A 201 -11.71 17.75 -1.74
CA ARG A 201 -11.78 18.92 -0.87
C ARG A 201 -11.01 18.66 0.44
N PRO A 202 -10.23 19.64 0.95
CA PRO A 202 -9.49 19.50 2.20
C PRO A 202 -10.37 19.08 3.38
N GLU A 203 -11.58 19.64 3.48
CA GLU A 203 -12.52 19.39 4.59
C GLU A 203 -12.98 17.93 4.61
N PHE A 204 -13.24 17.36 3.43
CA PHE A 204 -13.62 15.95 3.34
C PHE A 204 -12.47 15.05 3.79
N ARG A 205 -11.24 15.32 3.35
CA ARG A 205 -10.07 14.52 3.72
C ARG A 205 -9.79 14.62 5.22
N LEU A 206 -9.85 15.83 5.78
CA LEU A 206 -9.71 16.06 7.21
C LEU A 206 -10.74 15.24 7.99
N PHE A 207 -12.02 15.41 7.66
CA PHE A 207 -13.10 14.67 8.31
C PHE A 207 -12.89 13.16 8.20
N PHE A 208 -12.62 12.66 7.00
CA PHE A 208 -12.43 11.23 6.74
C PHE A 208 -11.30 10.63 7.58
N PHE A 209 -10.14 11.29 7.68
CA PHE A 209 -9.00 10.78 8.45
C PHE A 209 -9.11 11.03 9.96
N CYS A 210 -9.96 11.96 10.41
CA CYS A 210 -10.28 12.15 11.82
C CYS A 210 -11.37 11.18 12.33
N MET A 211 -12.24 10.67 11.46
CA MET A 211 -13.33 9.76 11.88
C MET A 211 -12.87 8.51 12.63
N PRO A 212 -11.76 7.84 12.27
CA PRO A 212 -11.21 6.73 13.05
C PRO A 212 -10.87 7.07 14.51
N LEU A 213 -10.72 8.35 14.89
CA LEU A 213 -10.53 8.74 16.29
C LEU A 213 -11.73 8.37 17.17
N ALA A 214 -12.94 8.26 16.62
CA ALA A 214 -14.08 7.74 17.37
C ALA A 214 -13.87 6.29 17.82
N GLY A 215 -13.14 5.49 17.03
CA GLY A 215 -12.76 4.13 17.41
C GLY A 215 -11.77 4.08 18.57
N ILE A 216 -10.96 5.12 18.78
CA ILE A 216 -10.08 5.22 19.96
C ILE A 216 -10.92 5.21 21.23
N LEU A 217 -12.03 5.97 21.27
CA LEU A 217 -12.91 6.00 22.44
C LEU A 217 -13.58 4.65 22.72
N ALA A 218 -13.81 3.83 21.68
CA ALA A 218 -14.36 2.50 21.84
C ALA A 218 -13.31 1.45 22.23
N LEU A 219 -12.06 1.63 21.79
CA LEU A 219 -11.01 0.62 21.86
C LEU A 219 -9.91 0.92 22.88
N TRP A 220 -9.82 2.14 23.44
CA TRP A 220 -8.76 2.54 24.37
C TRP A 220 -8.57 1.64 25.61
N PRO A 221 -9.58 0.93 26.14
CA PRO A 221 -9.36 0.05 27.30
C PRO A 221 -8.61 -1.25 26.95
N TYR A 222 -8.46 -1.59 25.66
CA TYR A 222 -7.83 -2.83 25.23
C TYR A 222 -6.36 -2.59 24.88
N ASP A 223 -5.43 -3.27 25.56
CA ASP A 223 -3.99 -3.13 25.29
C ASP A 223 -3.61 -3.49 23.85
N SER A 224 -4.34 -4.43 23.23
CA SER A 224 -4.19 -4.82 21.81
C SER A 224 -4.66 -3.75 20.82
N ALA A 225 -5.26 -2.66 21.29
CA ALA A 225 -5.70 -1.55 20.45
C ALA A 225 -4.64 -0.45 20.29
N LEU A 226 -3.48 -0.53 20.96
CA LEU A 226 -2.45 0.51 20.86
C LEU A 226 -2.03 0.78 19.40
N GLY A 227 -1.88 -0.27 18.58
CA GLY A 227 -1.60 -0.12 17.15
C GLY A 227 -2.71 0.59 16.37
N TYR A 228 -3.97 0.41 16.75
CA TYR A 228 -5.10 1.18 16.20
C TYR A 228 -4.96 2.65 16.57
N VAL A 229 -4.75 2.93 17.86
CA VAL A 229 -4.65 4.30 18.41
C VAL A 229 -3.54 5.08 17.73
N ILE A 230 -2.34 4.50 17.63
CA ILE A 230 -1.18 5.14 17.01
C ILE A 230 -1.47 5.48 15.56
N LEU A 231 -1.98 4.53 14.77
CA LEU A 231 -2.20 4.75 13.34
C LEU A 231 -3.34 5.73 13.06
N ALA A 232 -4.45 5.64 13.81
CA ALA A 232 -5.56 6.57 13.70
C ALA A 232 -5.15 8.01 14.08
N ALA A 233 -4.41 8.17 15.18
CA ALA A 233 -3.87 9.45 15.60
C ALA A 233 -2.89 10.02 14.56
N TYR A 234 -1.97 9.19 14.06
CA TYR A 234 -1.02 9.58 13.01
C TYR A 234 -1.73 10.13 11.77
N TYR A 235 -2.72 9.42 11.23
CA TYR A 235 -3.46 9.87 10.05
C TYR A 235 -4.27 11.15 10.31
N ALA A 236 -4.88 11.30 11.49
CA ALA A 236 -5.57 12.52 11.86
C ALA A 236 -4.63 13.72 11.92
N VAL A 237 -3.43 13.56 12.49
CA VAL A 237 -2.39 14.61 12.53
C VAL A 237 -1.96 14.98 11.13
N VAL A 238 -1.63 14.00 10.29
CA VAL A 238 -1.24 14.23 8.88
C VAL A 238 -2.31 15.01 8.13
N ALA A 239 -3.58 14.60 8.26
CA ALA A 239 -4.68 15.26 7.57
C ALA A 239 -4.94 16.69 8.08
N SER A 240 -4.77 16.91 9.38
CA SER A 240 -4.88 18.24 10.02
C SER A 240 -3.79 19.18 9.51
N VAL A 241 -2.53 18.75 9.55
CA VAL A 241 -1.38 19.53 9.05
C VAL A 241 -1.54 19.82 7.56
N GLY A 242 -1.90 18.82 6.76
CA GLY A 242 -2.14 18.99 5.32
C GLY A 242 -3.23 20.01 5.03
N SER A 243 -4.33 20.00 5.79
CA SER A 243 -5.44 20.95 5.62
C SER A 243 -5.03 22.38 6.02
N MET A 244 -4.28 22.53 7.11
CA MET A 244 -3.75 23.84 7.54
C MET A 244 -2.82 24.45 6.48
N LEU A 245 -1.92 23.65 5.91
CA LEU A 245 -1.00 24.11 4.86
C LEU A 245 -1.75 24.60 3.62
N ILE A 246 -2.82 23.93 3.21
CA ILE A 246 -3.63 24.35 2.05
C ILE A 246 -4.25 25.74 2.29
N VAL A 247 -4.82 25.97 3.48
CA VAL A 247 -5.40 27.27 3.85
C VAL A 247 -4.35 28.38 3.91
N LEU A 248 -3.15 28.07 4.40
CA LEU A 248 -2.05 29.03 4.44
C LEU A 248 -1.59 29.42 3.04
N PHE A 249 -1.39 28.44 2.14
CA PHE A 249 -0.92 28.71 0.78
C PHE A 249 -1.99 29.36 -0.11
N SER A 250 -3.28 29.08 0.10
CA SER A 250 -4.34 29.75 -0.67
C SER A 250 -4.39 31.24 -0.35
N ARG A 251 -4.23 31.62 0.93
CA ARG A 251 -4.20 33.03 1.34
C ARG A 251 -3.00 33.81 0.79
N VAL A 252 -1.87 33.13 0.58
CA VAL A 252 -0.68 33.76 -0.02
C VAL A 252 -0.87 34.00 -1.52
N ALA A 253 -1.61 33.13 -2.22
CA ALA A 253 -1.86 33.29 -3.65
C ALA A 253 -2.84 34.44 -4.00
N ASP A 254 -3.69 34.83 -3.04
CA ASP A 254 -4.69 35.88 -3.21
C ASP A 254 -4.18 37.29 -2.87
N ASN A 255 -2.95 37.43 -2.33
CA ASN A 255 -2.30 38.70 -1.99
C ASN A 255 -1.18 39.03 -2.98
#